data_AF-A0A2S7J9R4-F1
#
_entry.id   AF-A0A2S7J9R4-F1
#
_cell.length_a   1.000
_cell.length_b   1.000
_cell.length_c   1.000
_cell.angle_alpha   90.00
_cell.angle_beta   90.00
_cell.angle_gamma   90.00
#
_symmetry.space_group_name_H-M   'P 1'
#
loop_
_entity.id
_entity.type
_entity.pdbx_description
1 polymer ?
#
loop_
_entity_poly.entity_id
_entity_poly.type
_entity_poly.pdbx_seq_one_letter_code
_entity_poly.pdbx_strand_id
1 'polypeptide(L)'
;MGFFPTRPARSATTKQLGDAGEDAALRYLQRQGLVLVTRNYRTPGRGGGEIDLIMRAPDGTLVFVEVRKRASSSHGGGAASVGAVKQRRIVFAAQHYLLRLSRLPPCRFDVVVLDGEQVEWLQAAFDAS
;
A
#
# COMPACT_ATOMS: atom_id res chain seq x y z
N MET A 1 19.99 -16.98 45.38
CA MET A 1 19.25 -15.93 44.63
C MET A 1 20.00 -15.64 43.34
N GLY A 2 19.64 -16.28 42.23
CA GLY A 2 20.25 -16.05 40.92
C GLY A 2 19.37 -15.10 40.11
N PHE A 3 19.90 -13.94 39.77
CA PHE A 3 19.26 -12.96 38.89
C PHE A 3 19.31 -13.50 37.44
N PHE A 4 18.15 -13.74 36.84
CA PHE A 4 18.05 -13.99 35.40
C PHE A 4 17.92 -12.64 34.68
N PRO A 5 18.82 -12.28 33.75
CA PRO A 5 18.58 -11.13 32.88
C PRO A 5 17.45 -11.46 31.91
N THR A 6 16.33 -10.77 32.03
CA THR A 6 15.28 -10.76 31.01
C THR A 6 15.85 -10.16 29.72
N ARG A 7 15.95 -10.98 28.67
CA ARG A 7 16.25 -10.48 27.31
C ARG A 7 15.16 -9.48 26.92
N PRO A 8 15.49 -8.25 26.48
CA PRO A 8 14.50 -7.38 25.88
C PRO A 8 13.96 -8.08 24.62
N ALA A 9 12.64 -8.15 24.50
CA ALA A 9 11.98 -8.61 23.29
C ALA A 9 12.46 -7.73 22.12
N ARG A 10 12.95 -8.35 21.04
CA ARG A 10 13.38 -7.64 19.84
C ARG A 10 12.17 -6.86 19.30
N SER A 11 12.20 -5.53 19.40
CA SER A 11 11.24 -4.65 18.74
C SER A 11 11.28 -4.93 17.23
N ALA A 12 10.12 -5.14 16.61
CA ALA A 12 10.03 -5.42 15.19
C ALA A 12 10.66 -4.27 14.38
N THR A 13 11.43 -4.61 13.36
CA THR A 13 12.04 -3.59 12.48
C THR A 13 10.96 -2.88 11.66
N THR A 14 11.22 -1.63 11.22
CA THR A 14 10.33 -0.86 10.35
C THR A 14 9.89 -1.65 9.10
N LYS A 15 10.77 -2.52 8.58
CA LYS A 15 10.46 -3.41 7.46
C LYS A 15 9.45 -4.50 7.82
N GLN A 16 9.65 -5.21 8.94
CA GLN A 16 8.71 -6.24 9.42
C GLN A 16 7.35 -5.64 9.79
N LEU A 17 7.34 -4.42 10.33
CA LEU A 17 6.12 -3.67 10.56
C LEU A 17 5.42 -3.32 9.24
N GLY A 18 6.17 -2.90 8.21
CA GLY A 18 5.65 -2.68 6.85
C GLY A 18 4.97 -3.94 6.29
N ASP A 19 5.69 -5.07 6.29
CA ASP A 19 5.21 -6.35 5.76
C ASP A 19 3.89 -6.81 6.41
N ALA A 20 3.80 -6.70 7.75
CA ALA A 20 2.57 -7.06 8.48
C ALA A 20 1.38 -6.15 8.15
N GLY A 21 1.64 -4.88 7.84
CA GLY A 21 0.60 -3.94 7.40
C GLY A 21 0.07 -4.29 6.02
N GLU A 22 0.97 -4.54 5.07
CA GLU A 22 0.60 -4.98 3.73
C GLU A 22 -0.23 -6.26 3.75
N ASP A 23 0.13 -7.23 4.58
CA ASP A 23 -0.63 -8.48 4.73
C ASP A 23 -2.05 -8.23 5.26
N ALA A 24 -2.22 -7.31 6.21
CA ALA A 24 -3.53 -6.96 6.74
C ALA A 24 -4.39 -6.27 5.66
N ALA A 25 -3.81 -5.32 4.92
CA ALA A 25 -4.47 -4.64 3.82
C ALA A 25 -4.86 -5.61 2.71
N LEU A 26 -3.96 -6.51 2.31
CA LEU A 26 -4.21 -7.53 1.30
C LEU A 26 -5.38 -8.44 1.70
N ARG A 27 -5.35 -8.98 2.93
CA ARG A 27 -6.45 -9.83 3.42
C ARG A 27 -7.78 -9.09 3.45
N TYR A 28 -7.78 -7.82 3.83
CA TYR A 28 -8.98 -6.99 3.81
C TYR A 28 -9.52 -6.84 2.39
N LEU A 29 -8.69 -6.42 1.43
CA LEU A 29 -9.09 -6.21 0.04
C LEU A 29 -9.57 -7.50 -0.64
N GLN A 30 -8.95 -8.64 -0.34
CA GLN A 30 -9.42 -9.94 -0.82
C GLN A 30 -10.81 -10.29 -0.31
N ARG A 31 -11.13 -9.96 0.96
CA ARG A 31 -12.51 -10.11 1.49
C ARG A 31 -13.50 -9.18 0.82
N GLN A 32 -13.04 -8.04 0.28
CA GLN A 32 -13.86 -7.14 -0.55
C GLN A 32 -13.99 -7.61 -2.01
N GLY A 33 -13.44 -8.78 -2.36
CA GLY A 33 -13.55 -9.37 -3.70
C GLY A 33 -12.45 -8.97 -4.68
N LEU A 34 -11.41 -8.25 -4.23
CA LEU A 34 -10.27 -7.93 -5.08
C LEU A 34 -9.28 -9.11 -5.15
N VAL A 35 -8.77 -9.39 -6.34
CA VAL A 35 -7.77 -10.43 -6.56
C VAL A 35 -6.37 -9.80 -6.60
N LEU A 36 -5.42 -10.40 -5.91
CA LEU A 36 -4.03 -9.94 -5.94
C LEU A 36 -3.39 -10.22 -7.31
N VAL A 37 -2.78 -9.20 -7.89
CA VAL A 37 -2.01 -9.31 -9.14
C VAL A 37 -0.51 -9.26 -8.86
N THR A 38 -0.06 -8.30 -8.04
CA THR A 38 1.37 -8.14 -7.71
C THR A 38 1.52 -7.44 -6.37
N ARG A 39 2.54 -7.81 -5.60
CA ARG A 39 2.96 -7.11 -4.37
C ARG A 39 4.29 -6.42 -4.59
N ASN A 40 4.53 -5.34 -3.85
CA ASN A 40 5.83 -4.68 -3.75
C ASN A 40 6.44 -4.36 -5.12
N TYR A 41 5.62 -3.82 -6.03
CA TYR A 41 6.07 -3.49 -7.37
C TYR A 41 7.01 -2.28 -7.32
N ARG A 42 8.20 -2.42 -7.89
CA ARG A 42 9.24 -1.39 -7.91
C ARG A 42 9.76 -1.18 -9.31
N THR A 43 9.91 0.08 -9.69
CA THR A 43 10.55 0.45 -10.96
C THR A 43 12.07 0.59 -10.80
N PRO A 44 12.86 0.26 -11.82
CA PRO A 44 14.31 0.41 -11.79
C PRO A 44 14.75 1.89 -11.85
N GLY A 45 15.96 2.18 -11.38
CA GLY A 45 16.59 3.51 -11.45
C GLY A 45 16.51 4.36 -10.16
N ARG A 46 17.33 5.41 -10.08
CA ARG A 46 17.26 6.40 -8.98
C ARG A 46 15.97 7.20 -9.10
N GLY A 47 15.23 7.32 -7.98
CA GLY A 47 13.94 8.02 -7.97
C GLY A 47 12.76 7.18 -8.45
N GLY A 48 12.95 5.86 -8.64
CA GLY A 48 11.89 4.95 -9.05
C GLY A 48 10.63 5.02 -8.18
N GLY A 49 9.50 4.78 -8.82
CA GLY A 49 8.22 4.57 -8.19
C GLY A 49 8.08 3.19 -7.56
N GLU A 50 7.18 3.10 -6.58
CA GLU A 50 6.80 1.87 -5.90
C GLU A 50 5.28 1.81 -5.71
N ILE A 51 4.73 0.61 -5.68
CA ILE A 51 3.32 0.32 -5.38
C ILE A 51 3.29 -0.90 -4.46
N ASP A 52 2.62 -0.78 -3.32
CA ASP A 52 2.59 -1.85 -2.31
C ASP A 52 1.76 -3.03 -2.81
N LEU A 53 0.55 -2.78 -3.32
CA LEU A 53 -0.31 -3.82 -3.90
C LEU A 53 -0.89 -3.37 -5.24
N ILE A 54 -0.86 -4.28 -6.22
CA ILE A 54 -1.62 -4.17 -7.47
C ILE A 54 -2.70 -5.24 -7.41
N MET A 55 -3.95 -4.81 -7.49
CA MET A 55 -5.12 -5.65 -7.32
C MET A 55 -6.03 -5.57 -8.56
N ARG A 56 -6.89 -6.57 -8.74
CA ARG A 56 -7.90 -6.62 -9.79
C ARG A 56 -9.28 -6.62 -9.15
N ALA A 57 -10.11 -5.65 -9.48
CA ALA A 57 -11.50 -5.61 -9.05
C ALA A 57 -12.40 -6.51 -9.93
N PRO A 58 -13.59 -6.91 -9.45
CA PRO A 58 -14.49 -7.81 -10.18
C PRO A 58 -14.92 -7.31 -11.57
N ASP A 59 -15.00 -5.99 -11.76
CA ASP A 59 -15.36 -5.32 -13.02
C ASP A 59 -14.21 -5.28 -14.04
N GLY A 60 -13.02 -5.72 -13.64
CA GLY A 60 -11.84 -5.69 -14.48
C GLY A 60 -10.91 -4.49 -14.25
N THR A 61 -11.23 -3.58 -13.32
CA THR A 61 -10.39 -2.44 -12.98
C THR A 61 -9.09 -2.91 -12.32
N LEU A 62 -7.96 -2.34 -12.75
CA LEU A 62 -6.67 -2.52 -12.10
C LEU A 62 -6.49 -1.44 -11.04
N VAL A 63 -6.33 -1.87 -9.79
CA VAL A 63 -6.28 -1.00 -8.62
C VAL A 63 -4.86 -0.97 -8.07
N PHE A 64 -4.27 0.22 -8.05
CA PHE A 64 -2.94 0.48 -7.50
C PHE A 64 -3.09 1.00 -6.08
N VAL A 65 -2.62 0.25 -5.10
CA VAL A 65 -2.87 0.52 -3.68
C VAL A 65 -1.57 0.88 -2.96
N GLU A 66 -1.60 2.01 -2.25
CA GLU A 66 -0.62 2.35 -1.20
C GLU A 66 -1.20 1.95 0.17
N VAL A 67 -0.39 1.32 1.01
CA VAL A 67 -0.73 0.94 2.38
C VAL A 67 -0.03 1.88 3.35
N ARG A 68 -0.82 2.51 4.22
CA ARG A 68 -0.32 3.45 5.23
C ARG A 68 -0.67 2.96 6.62
N LYS A 69 0.28 3.08 7.55
CA LYS A 69 -0.03 3.00 8.97
C LYS A 69 -0.25 4.41 9.51
N ARG A 70 -1.28 4.61 10.31
CA ARG A 70 -1.51 5.88 11.00
C ARG A 70 -0.37 6.10 12.01
N ALA A 71 0.32 7.23 11.89
CA ALA A 71 1.47 7.56 12.74
C ALA A 71 1.06 8.31 14.03
N SER A 72 0.03 9.15 13.97
CA SER A 72 -0.65 9.77 15.11
C SER A 72 -1.98 10.42 14.67
N SER A 73 -2.85 10.78 15.61
CA SER A 73 -4.19 11.33 15.40
C SER A 73 -4.25 12.77 14.88
N SER A 74 -3.11 13.42 14.58
CA SER A 74 -3.09 14.81 14.13
C SER A 74 -3.16 14.93 12.60
N HIS A 75 -4.37 15.23 12.12
CA HIS A 75 -4.78 15.91 10.88
C HIS A 75 -4.32 15.37 9.51
N GLY A 76 -5.34 14.96 8.72
CA GLY A 76 -5.27 14.68 7.28
C GLY A 76 -5.84 13.30 6.98
N GLY A 77 -7.06 13.23 6.43
CA GLY A 77 -7.69 11.97 6.01
C GLY A 77 -6.79 11.13 5.09
N GLY A 78 -7.07 9.84 4.91
CA GLY A 78 -6.10 8.92 4.29
C GLY A 78 -5.61 9.32 2.89
N ALA A 79 -6.37 10.07 2.08
CA ALA A 79 -5.89 10.65 0.82
C ALA A 79 -4.86 11.77 1.03
N ALA A 80 -5.10 12.67 2.00
CA ALA A 80 -4.15 13.72 2.39
C ALA A 80 -2.85 13.15 2.99
N SER A 81 -2.88 11.88 3.46
CA SER A 81 -1.69 11.18 3.95
C SER A 81 -0.71 10.77 2.84
N VAL A 82 -1.13 10.79 1.56
CA VAL A 82 -0.27 10.53 0.41
C VAL A 82 0.05 11.86 -0.28
N GLY A 83 1.16 12.48 0.14
CA GLY A 83 1.60 13.75 -0.45
C GLY A 83 1.96 13.65 -1.94
N ALA A 84 1.92 14.78 -2.64
CA ALA A 84 2.09 14.87 -4.10
C ALA A 84 3.34 14.15 -4.65
N VAL A 85 4.46 14.18 -3.92
CA VAL A 85 5.68 13.46 -4.33
C VAL A 85 5.46 11.94 -4.36
N LYS A 86 4.76 11.39 -3.36
CA LYS A 86 4.46 9.95 -3.30
C LYS A 86 3.42 9.59 -4.37
N GLN A 87 2.39 10.41 -4.58
CA GLN A 87 1.42 10.21 -5.67
C GLN A 87 2.11 10.12 -7.03
N ARG A 88 2.99 11.08 -7.38
CA ARG A 88 3.77 11.06 -8.63
C ARG A 88 4.60 9.79 -8.80
N ARG A 89 5.21 9.29 -7.72
CA ARG A 89 5.98 8.03 -7.73
C ARG A 89 5.09 6.81 -7.96
N ILE A 90 3.89 6.78 -7.35
CA ILE A 90 2.92 5.71 -7.56
C ILE A 90 2.41 5.74 -9.01
N VAL A 91 2.06 6.91 -9.54
CA VAL A 91 1.62 7.09 -10.93
C VAL A 91 2.70 6.64 -11.91
N PHE A 92 3.96 7.03 -11.67
CA PHE A 92 5.09 6.59 -12.49
C PHE A 92 5.22 5.06 -12.51
N ALA A 93 5.12 4.42 -11.33
CA ALA A 93 5.16 2.97 -11.25
C ALA A 93 3.96 2.30 -11.94
N ALA A 94 2.77 2.89 -11.84
CA ALA A 94 1.57 2.37 -12.48
C ALA A 94 1.71 2.43 -14.01
N GLN A 95 2.16 3.57 -14.55
CA GLN A 95 2.45 3.71 -15.97
C GLN A 95 3.46 2.66 -16.44
N HIS A 96 4.56 2.49 -15.71
CA HIS A 96 5.57 1.48 -16.04
C HIS A 96 5.03 0.04 -15.97
N TYR A 97 4.11 -0.25 -15.05
CA TYR A 97 3.42 -1.55 -15.01
C TYR A 97 2.51 -1.74 -16.23
N LEU A 98 1.72 -0.72 -16.57
CA LEU A 98 0.76 -0.75 -17.67
C LEU A 98 1.40 -0.95 -19.05
N LEU A 99 2.64 -0.47 -19.25
CA LEU A 99 3.42 -0.71 -20.48
C LEU A 99 3.67 -2.20 -20.77
N ARG A 100 3.49 -3.08 -19.78
CA ARG A 100 3.65 -4.54 -19.93
C ARG A 100 2.38 -5.25 -20.39
N LEU A 101 1.25 -4.54 -20.43
CA LEU A 101 -0.04 -5.11 -20.77
C LEU A 101 -0.36 -4.87 -22.25
N SER A 102 -0.95 -5.87 -22.90
CA SER A 102 -1.41 -5.77 -24.28
C SER A 102 -2.64 -4.86 -24.45
N ARG A 103 -3.41 -4.66 -23.39
CA ARG A 103 -4.58 -3.78 -23.34
C ARG A 103 -4.63 -3.05 -22.02
N LEU A 104 -4.97 -1.76 -22.07
CA LEU A 104 -5.15 -0.93 -20.88
C LEU A 104 -6.54 -1.17 -20.27
N PRO A 105 -6.63 -1.65 -19.02
CA PRO A 105 -7.88 -1.69 -18.27
C PRO A 105 -8.21 -0.31 -17.67
N PRO A 106 -9.45 -0.10 -17.18
CA PRO A 106 -9.72 0.96 -16.24
C PRO A 106 -8.75 0.87 -15.06
N CYS A 107 -8.31 2.03 -14.55
CA CYS A 107 -7.32 2.12 -13.49
C CYS A 107 -7.85 2.98 -12.35
N ARG A 108 -7.47 2.63 -11.11
CA ARG A 108 -7.83 3.38 -9.92
C ARG A 108 -6.67 3.40 -8.94
N PHE A 109 -6.47 4.52 -8.25
CA PHE A 109 -5.48 4.63 -7.18
C PHE A 109 -6.18 4.67 -5.83
N ASP A 110 -5.88 3.69 -4.99
CA ASP A 110 -6.51 3.53 -3.69
C ASP A 110 -5.49 3.69 -2.58
N VAL A 111 -5.98 4.05 -1.39
CA VAL A 111 -5.18 4.06 -0.16
C VAL A 111 -5.86 3.20 0.87
N VAL A 112 -5.09 2.31 1.50
CA VAL A 112 -5.53 1.59 2.69
C VAL A 112 -4.80 2.14 3.91
N VAL A 113 -5.54 2.68 4.87
CA VAL A 113 -5.01 3.17 6.13
C VAL A 113 -5.29 2.15 7.23
N LEU A 114 -4.23 1.80 7.96
CA LEU A 114 -4.28 0.90 9.11
C LEU A 114 -4.13 1.71 10.39
N ASP A 115 -5.09 1.58 11.30
CA ASP A 115 -5.07 2.19 12.63
C ASP A 115 -5.36 1.12 13.70
N GLY A 116 -4.29 0.55 14.26
CA GLY A 116 -4.39 -0.66 15.08
C GLY A 116 -5.00 -1.82 14.28
N GLU A 117 -6.19 -2.27 14.71
CA GLU A 117 -6.96 -3.31 14.03
C GLU A 117 -7.94 -2.78 12.98
N GLN A 118 -8.16 -1.46 12.95
CA GLN A 118 -9.08 -0.83 12.00
C GLN A 118 -8.42 -0.69 10.63
N VAL A 119 -9.20 -0.97 9.59
CA VAL A 119 -8.81 -0.82 8.19
C VAL A 119 -9.77 0.15 7.52
N GLU A 120 -9.24 1.27 7.05
CA GLU A 120 -9.96 2.26 6.25
C GLU A 120 -9.49 2.13 4.80
N TRP A 121 -10.42 1.90 3.87
CA TRP A 121 -10.14 1.78 2.45
C TRP A 121 -10.73 2.97 1.69
N LEU A 122 -9.84 3.82 1.19
CA LEU A 122 -10.19 4.98 0.38
C LEU A 122 -10.03 4.61 -1.09
N GLN A 123 -11.16 4.45 -1.76
CA GLN A 123 -11.21 4.19 -3.19
C GLN A 123 -11.05 5.49 -3.97
N ALA A 124 -10.30 5.46 -5.08
CA ALA A 124 -10.03 6.66 -5.90
C ALA A 124 -9.49 7.82 -5.05
N ALA A 125 -8.52 7.52 -4.18
CA ALA A 125 -7.95 8.47 -3.23
C ALA A 125 -7.23 9.64 -3.91
N PHE A 126 -6.74 9.44 -5.13
CA PHE A 126 -6.21 10.48 -6.01
C PHE A 126 -6.26 10.02 -7.47
N ASP A 127 -6.12 10.98 -8.38
CA ASP A 127 -6.04 10.75 -9.82
C ASP A 127 -4.60 10.90 -10.35
N ALA A 128 -4.35 10.44 -11.57
CA ALA A 128 -3.05 10.54 -12.25
C ALA A 128 -2.79 11.92 -12.90
N SER A 129 -3.42 12.99 -12.41
CA SER A 129 -3.33 14.35 -12.95
C SER A 129 -1.95 14.99 -12.80
#